data_AF-A0A7C5K598-F1
#
_entry.id   AF-A0A7C5K598-F1
#
_cell.length_a   1.000
_cell.length_b   1.000
_cell.length_c   1.000
_cell.angle_alpha   90.00
_cell.angle_beta   90.00
_cell.angle_gamma   90.00
#
_symmetry.space_group_name_H-M   'P 1'
#
loop_
_entity.id
_entity.type
_entity.pdbx_description
1 polymer ?
#
loop_
_entity_poly.entity_id
_entity_poly.type
_entity_poly.pdbx_seq_one_letter_code
_entity_poly.pdbx_strand_id
1 'polypeptide(L)'
;MPARPWLAVVAAVLFFGTWGVTGVDPGTLETAQVVDVNARLQVVVLNVGREAGVRIGMPFLVLRGDRLIGRVRVVEVRRQVCGARIEEVDKGVTLAAGDAARVARSSSR
;
A
#
# COMPACT_ATOMS: atom_id res chain seq x y z
N MET A 1 6.62 16.34 -25.53
CA MET A 1 5.36 15.57 -25.45
C MET A 1 5.58 14.38 -24.51
N PRO A 2 4.85 14.23 -23.39
CA PRO A 2 5.19 13.27 -22.33
C PRO A 2 4.40 11.97 -22.48
N ALA A 3 5.07 10.81 -22.51
CA ALA A 3 4.39 9.51 -22.42
C ALA A 3 5.34 8.34 -22.09
N ARG A 4 5.82 8.22 -20.84
CA ARG A 4 6.31 6.93 -20.31
C ARG A 4 5.98 6.75 -18.81
N PRO A 5 4.68 6.58 -18.44
CA PRO A 5 4.24 6.47 -17.04
C PRO A 5 4.63 5.16 -16.32
N TRP A 6 5.31 4.21 -16.98
CA TRP A 6 5.62 2.91 -16.37
C TRP A 6 6.94 2.88 -15.58
N LEU A 7 7.84 3.86 -15.78
CA LEU A 7 9.08 3.97 -15.00
C LEU A 7 8.85 4.58 -13.61
N ALA A 8 7.81 5.40 -13.41
CA ALA A 8 7.51 6.00 -12.11
C ALA A 8 7.15 4.95 -11.05
N VAL A 9 6.47 3.87 -11.43
CA VAL A 9 6.10 2.83 -10.47
C VAL A 9 7.26 1.87 -10.19
N VAL A 10 8.07 1.54 -11.20
CA VAL A 10 9.30 0.76 -10.97
C VAL A 10 10.28 1.56 -10.12
N ALA A 11 10.34 2.90 -10.28
CA ALA A 11 11.09 3.79 -9.41
C ALA A 11 10.45 3.94 -8.01
N ALA A 12 9.12 3.86 -7.89
CA ALA A 12 8.43 3.88 -6.60
C ALA A 12 8.70 2.63 -5.75
N VAL A 13 8.97 1.50 -6.40
CA VAL A 13 9.34 0.24 -5.72
C VAL A 13 10.85 0.12 -5.55
N LEU A 14 11.68 0.59 -6.50
CA LEU A 14 13.13 0.32 -6.48
C LEU A 14 14.03 1.52 -6.08
N PHE A 15 13.56 2.78 -6.14
CA PHE A 15 14.45 3.97 -6.11
C PHE A 15 14.02 5.15 -5.23
N PHE A 16 13.24 4.96 -4.15
CA PHE A 16 13.08 6.04 -3.15
C PHE A 16 14.34 6.22 -2.28
N GLY A 17 15.39 6.77 -2.89
CA GLY A 17 16.33 7.67 -2.24
C GLY A 17 15.92 9.10 -2.60
N THR A 18 15.88 9.99 -1.61
CA THR A 18 15.83 11.46 -1.70
C THR A 18 14.52 12.20 -2.00
N TRP A 19 13.39 11.57 -2.33
CA TRP A 19 12.11 12.26 -2.22
C TRP A 19 11.52 11.93 -0.86
N GLY A 20 11.81 12.79 0.12
CA GLY A 20 10.97 12.85 1.31
C GLY A 20 9.54 12.99 0.83
N VAL A 21 8.68 12.03 1.18
CA VAL A 21 7.23 12.21 1.13
C VAL A 21 6.88 13.29 2.16
N THR A 22 7.21 14.54 1.86
CA THR A 22 6.83 15.70 2.65
C THR A 22 5.34 15.88 2.46
N GLY A 23 4.55 15.35 3.39
CA GLY A 23 3.08 15.45 3.36
C GLY A 23 2.32 14.12 3.42
N VAL A 24 3.01 12.98 3.59
CA VAL A 24 2.34 11.74 3.94
C VAL A 24 2.63 11.44 5.41
N ASP A 25 1.64 11.66 6.27
CA ASP A 25 1.77 11.31 7.68
C ASP A 25 1.95 9.79 7.82
N PRO A 26 2.97 9.31 8.56
CA PRO A 26 3.18 7.90 8.76
C PRO A 26 1.98 7.28 9.49
N GLY A 27 1.37 6.28 8.85
CA GLY A 27 0.25 5.52 9.39
C GLY A 27 0.69 4.48 10.41
N THR A 28 -0.28 3.90 11.10
CA THR A 28 -0.09 2.74 12.00
C THR A 28 -0.62 1.47 11.34
N LEU A 29 -0.46 0.31 11.99
CA LEU A 29 -1.06 -0.94 11.51
C LEU A 29 -2.59 -0.89 11.44
N GLU A 30 -3.26 0.05 12.10
CA GLU A 30 -4.73 0.17 12.10
C GLU A 30 -5.24 1.38 11.30
N THR A 31 -4.36 2.34 10.98
CA THR A 31 -4.73 3.64 10.37
C THR A 31 -3.89 3.98 9.14
N ALA A 32 -3.36 2.97 8.46
CA ALA A 32 -2.60 3.19 7.22
C ALA A 32 -3.54 3.63 6.07
N GLN A 33 -2.94 4.12 5.00
CA GLN A 33 -3.60 4.56 3.79
C GLN A 33 -2.78 4.17 2.57
N VAL A 34 -3.50 3.90 1.48
CA VAL A 34 -2.92 3.76 0.15
C VAL A 34 -2.45 5.14 -0.31
N VAL A 35 -1.18 5.26 -0.68
CA VAL A 35 -0.62 6.51 -1.22
C VAL A 35 -0.43 6.48 -2.72
N ASP A 36 -0.27 5.28 -3.29
CA ASP A 36 -0.16 5.08 -4.73
C ASP A 36 -0.58 3.67 -5.13
N VAL A 37 -1.03 3.50 -6.38
CA VAL A 37 -1.51 2.25 -6.95
C VAL A 37 -0.99 2.08 -8.37
N ASN A 38 -0.33 0.94 -8.62
CA ASN A 38 -0.10 0.47 -9.97
C ASN A 38 -0.96 -0.76 -10.27
N ALA A 39 -2.07 -0.50 -10.97
CA ALA A 39 -2.99 -1.53 -11.43
C ALA A 39 -2.38 -2.50 -12.46
N ARG A 40 -1.36 -2.09 -13.23
CA ARG A 40 -0.68 -2.99 -14.19
C ARG A 40 0.17 -4.04 -13.49
N LEU A 41 0.88 -3.63 -12.43
CA LEU A 41 1.71 -4.53 -11.62
C LEU A 41 0.95 -5.18 -10.46
N GLN A 42 -0.31 -4.77 -10.23
CA GLN A 42 -1.12 -5.22 -9.09
C GLN A 42 -0.41 -4.94 -7.75
N VAL A 43 0.19 -3.76 -7.61
CA VAL A 43 0.91 -3.33 -6.41
C VAL A 43 0.36 -2.00 -5.91
N VAL A 44 0.23 -1.87 -4.59
CA VAL A 44 -0.08 -0.63 -3.88
C VAL A 44 1.07 -0.24 -2.97
N VAL A 45 1.18 1.05 -2.68
CA VAL A 45 2.08 1.58 -1.65
C VAL A 45 1.24 2.04 -0.47
N LEU A 46 1.62 1.61 0.74
CA LEU A 46 1.00 2.05 1.98
C LEU A 46 1.94 2.97 2.76
N ASN A 47 1.39 4.00 3.42
CA ASN A 47 2.15 4.91 4.30
C ASN A 47 2.53 4.29 5.66
N VAL A 48 2.80 2.99 5.71
CA VAL A 48 3.17 2.27 6.93
C VAL A 48 4.33 1.32 6.65
N GLY A 49 5.34 1.31 7.52
CA GLY A 49 6.61 0.62 7.28
C GLY A 49 7.18 -0.11 8.49
N ARG A 50 8.48 -0.41 8.42
CA ARG A 50 9.21 -1.17 9.45
C ARG A 50 9.11 -0.55 10.84
N GLU A 51 9.10 0.78 10.94
CA GLU A 51 8.97 1.49 12.23
C GLU A 51 7.64 1.20 12.92
N ALA A 52 6.58 0.94 12.15
CA ALA A 52 5.27 0.53 12.67
C ALA A 52 5.14 -0.99 12.84
N GLY A 53 6.22 -1.76 12.62
CA GLY A 53 6.23 -3.21 12.77
C GLY A 53 5.77 -4.01 11.54
N VAL A 54 5.65 -3.38 10.36
CA VAL A 54 5.28 -4.07 9.13
C VAL A 54 6.35 -5.09 8.74
N ARG A 55 5.92 -6.28 8.32
CA ARG A 55 6.77 -7.36 7.82
C ARG A 55 6.29 -7.85 6.46
N ILE A 56 7.22 -8.35 5.64
CA ILE A 56 6.88 -9.05 4.41
C ILE A 56 5.93 -10.21 4.73
N GLY A 57 4.93 -10.39 3.87
CA GLY A 57 3.89 -11.41 4.02
C GLY A 57 2.70 -10.99 4.90
N MET A 58 2.77 -9.87 5.61
CA MET A 58 1.63 -9.36 6.40
C MET A 58 0.45 -9.01 5.48
N PRO A 59 -0.76 -9.52 5.79
CA PRO A 59 -1.97 -9.12 5.08
C PRO A 59 -2.51 -7.79 5.61
N PHE A 60 -2.92 -6.91 4.70
CA PHE A 60 -3.69 -5.71 4.97
C PHE A 60 -5.05 -5.79 4.28
N LEU A 61 -6.07 -5.32 4.99
CA LEU A 61 -7.41 -5.08 4.49
C LEU A 61 -7.48 -3.64 3.98
N VAL A 62 -8.01 -3.43 2.78
CA VAL A 62 -8.21 -2.11 2.19
C VAL A 62 -9.69 -1.75 2.23
N LEU A 63 -10.00 -0.58 2.78
CA LEU A 63 -11.35 -0.09 3.02
C LEU A 63 -11.58 1.26 2.35
N ARG A 64 -12.80 1.48 1.86
CA ARG A 64 -13.28 2.79 1.41
C ARG A 64 -14.51 3.16 2.23
N GLY A 65 -14.34 4.12 3.14
CA GLY A 65 -15.26 4.27 4.28
C GLY A 65 -15.23 3.00 5.13
N ASP A 66 -16.40 2.46 5.46
CA ASP A 66 -16.54 1.23 6.26
C ASP A 66 -16.56 -0.06 5.44
N ARG A 67 -16.52 0.04 4.11
CA ARG A 67 -16.59 -1.12 3.22
C ARG A 67 -15.21 -1.69 2.95
N LEU A 68 -15.02 -2.98 3.25
CA LEU A 68 -13.88 -3.76 2.75
C LEU A 68 -13.99 -3.88 1.22
N ILE A 69 -12.98 -3.41 0.51
CA ILE A 69 -12.95 -3.44 -0.97
C ILE A 69 -11.79 -4.26 -1.54
N GLY A 70 -10.83 -4.67 -0.70
CA GLY A 70 -9.74 -5.53 -1.14
C GLY A 70 -8.83 -6.02 -0.03
N ARG A 71 -7.93 -6.93 -0.41
CA ARG A 71 -6.87 -7.47 0.42
C ARG A 71 -5.55 -7.36 -0.31
N VAL A 72 -4.52 -6.93 0.41
CA VAL A 72 -3.17 -6.79 -0.11
C VAL A 72 -2.18 -7.50 0.82
N ARG A 73 -1.10 -8.04 0.26
CA ARG A 73 -0.02 -8.69 1.02
C ARG A 73 1.29 -7.97 0.80
N VAL A 74 1.94 -7.61 1.90
CA VAL A 74 3.22 -6.90 1.86
C VAL A 74 4.29 -7.75 1.17
N VAL A 75 4.98 -7.16 0.18
CA VAL A 75 6.08 -7.78 -0.59
C VAL A 75 7.40 -7.04 -0.40
N GLU A 76 7.38 -5.78 0.01
CA GLU A 76 8.56 -4.97 0.32
C GLU A 76 8.29 -4.05 1.51
N VAL A 77 9.28 -3.86 2.40
CA VAL A 77 9.15 -2.98 3.57
C VAL A 77 10.33 -2.01 3.67
N ARG A 78 10.02 -0.72 3.66
CA ARG A 78 10.95 0.38 3.94
C ARG A 78 10.70 0.93 5.34
N ARG A 79 11.42 1.98 5.73
CA ARG A 79 11.34 2.55 7.09
C ARG A 79 9.92 2.99 7.46
N GLN A 80 9.29 3.80 6.61
CA GLN A 80 7.97 4.42 6.86
C GLN A 80 6.88 3.99 5.88
N VAL A 81 7.22 3.26 4.82
CA VAL A 81 6.27 2.80 3.78
C VAL A 81 6.49 1.33 3.46
N CYS A 82 5.50 0.69 2.86
CA CYS A 82 5.61 -0.67 2.34
C CYS A 82 4.93 -0.80 0.98
N GLY A 83 5.45 -1.71 0.16
CA GLY A 83 4.81 -2.14 -1.07
C GLY A 83 4.03 -3.42 -0.81
N ALA A 84 2.78 -3.49 -1.27
CA ALA A 84 1.92 -4.66 -1.11
C ALA A 84 1.29 -5.07 -2.44
N ARG A 85 1.27 -6.37 -2.71
CA ARG A 85 0.60 -6.95 -3.89
C ARG A 85 -0.89 -7.09 -3.60
N ILE A 86 -1.73 -6.77 -4.58
CA ILE A 86 -3.18 -6.97 -4.52
C ILE A 86 -3.47 -8.48 -4.63
N GLU A 87 -4.12 -9.04 -3.62
CA GLU A 87 -4.54 -10.45 -3.61
C GLU A 87 -6.01 -10.57 -4.04
N GLU A 88 -6.86 -9.67 -3.54
CA GLU A 88 -8.29 -9.66 -3.81
C GLU A 88 -8.79 -8.23 -3.92
N VAL A 89 -9.76 -8.00 -4.81
CA VAL A 89 -10.49 -6.75 -4.94
C VAL A 89 -11.94 -7.05 -5.33
N ASP A 90 -12.88 -6.27 -4.83
CA ASP A 90 -14.29 -6.37 -5.22
C ASP A 90 -14.44 -6.22 -6.75
N LYS A 91 -15.36 -6.99 -7.33
CA LYS A 91 -15.60 -6.96 -8.79
C LYS A 91 -16.00 -5.54 -9.24
N GLY A 92 -15.26 -5.01 -10.21
CA GLY A 92 -15.49 -3.67 -10.75
C GLY A 92 -14.94 -2.53 -9.88
N VAL A 93 -14.20 -2.85 -8.80
CA VAL A 93 -13.54 -1.85 -7.95
C VAL A 93 -12.05 -1.83 -8.25
N THR A 94 -11.48 -0.62 -8.23
CA THR A 94 -10.04 -0.40 -8.27
C THR A 94 -9.62 0.35 -7.01
N LEU A 95 -8.52 -0.09 -6.40
CA LEU A 95 -7.92 0.62 -5.28
C LEU A 95 -7.36 1.97 -5.74
N ALA A 96 -7.39 2.96 -4.87
CA ALA A 96 -6.94 4.31 -5.16
C ALA A 96 -6.22 4.92 -3.96
N ALA A 97 -5.44 5.97 -4.21
CA ALA A 97 -4.85 6.77 -3.15
C ALA A 97 -5.94 7.34 -2.23
N GLY A 98 -5.70 7.33 -0.92
CA GLY A 98 -6.65 7.72 0.11
C GLY A 98 -7.52 6.58 0.66
N ASP A 99 -7.53 5.40 0.01
CA ASP A 99 -8.19 4.22 0.60
C ASP A 99 -7.50 3.84 1.93
N ALA A 100 -8.29 3.53 2.95
CA ALA A 100 -7.79 3.15 4.26
C ALA A 100 -7.24 1.72 4.25
N ALA A 101 -6.22 1.45 5.03
CA ALA A 101 -5.60 0.14 5.15
C ALA A 101 -5.34 -0.22 6.61
N ARG A 102 -5.62 -1.46 6.99
CA ARG A 102 -5.30 -1.99 8.32
C ARG A 102 -4.89 -3.46 8.29
N VAL A 103 -4.06 -3.88 9.22
CA VAL A 103 -3.59 -5.27 9.31
C VAL A 103 -4.80 -6.19 9.51
N ALA A 104 -4.84 -7.30 8.76
CA ALA A 104 -5.83 -8.32 9.01
C ALA A 104 -5.49 -9.00 10.34
N ARG A 105 -6.23 -8.69 11.41
CA ARG A 105 -6.07 -9.38 12.69
C ARG A 105 -6.45 -10.85 12.50
N SER A 106 -5.47 -11.75 12.64
CA SER A 106 -5.77 -13.16 12.87
C SER A 106 -6.29 -13.27 14.29
N SER A 107 -7.60 -13.48 14.46
CA SER A 107 -8.10 -14.01 15.72
C SER A 107 -7.56 -15.43 15.85
N SER A 108 -6.42 -15.62 16.50
CA SER A 108 -6.04 -16.92 17.04
C SER A 108 -7.06 -17.23 18.12
N ARG A 109 -7.96 -18.17 17.84
CA ARG A 109 -8.81 -18.80 18.84
C ARG A 109 -8.24 -20.18 19.13
#